data_AF-A0AAE8LVU1-F1
#
_entry.id   AF-A0AAE8LVU1-F1
#
_cell.length_a   1.000
_cell.length_b   1.000
_cell.length_c   1.000
_cell.angle_alpha   90.00
_cell.angle_beta   90.00
_cell.angle_gamma   90.00
#
_symmetry.space_group_name_H-M   'P 1'
#
loop_
_entity.id
_entity.type
_entity.pdbx_description
1 polymer ?
#
loop_
_entity_poly.entity_id
_entity_poly.type
_entity_poly.pdbx_seq_one_letter_code
_entity_poly.pdbx_strand_id
1 'polypeptide(L)'
;MALDEIKAGNYQSLLGDWQEVAVSFNRHDGKGNIWQSGSQGGKLDITADQIKNGAMTIAGNTLNDGNDSHELAFDDKAGYLTADTSDAAVIWNISFYPGGVDLTNWGDDVPTTVDSKQDRLVIRSSSNNYIQVFQKSSTSTTQATIDKEPVESKQSMALDEVKAGNYKSLNGTWQNGLGNQIAVKNETMQFTDITSNKEPGIITSQQLDIPGSDGPDGTPKEVSYIGDSTMKAYKQTLITGEYDGVFSLKSTLPGAMLCISFLPKGMMGDLSGGDVNKDKIVAVGTQNSPTAVGAEQVYYKIN
;
A
#
# COMPACT_ATOMS: atom_id res chain seq x y z
N MET A 1 3.68 -26.13 -9.77
CA MET A 1 3.69 -26.03 -8.29
C MET A 1 3.75 -27.41 -7.65
N ALA A 2 4.61 -27.64 -6.64
CA ALA A 2 4.69 -28.91 -5.91
C ALA A 2 4.13 -28.74 -4.48
N LEU A 3 2.89 -29.18 -4.26
CA LEU A 3 2.16 -28.91 -3.00
C LEU A 3 2.78 -29.61 -1.77
N ASP A 4 3.28 -30.84 -1.93
CA ASP A 4 3.92 -31.58 -0.84
C ASP A 4 5.20 -30.88 -0.33
N GLU A 5 5.97 -30.25 -1.22
CA GLU A 5 7.14 -29.45 -0.84
C GLU A 5 6.73 -28.19 -0.08
N ILE A 6 5.71 -27.48 -0.56
CA ILE A 6 5.20 -26.26 0.06
C ILE A 6 4.66 -26.55 1.46
N LYS A 7 3.95 -27.66 1.64
CA LYS A 7 3.43 -28.11 2.94
C LYS A 7 4.54 -28.40 3.96
N ALA A 8 5.71 -28.81 3.48
CA ALA A 8 6.91 -29.03 4.28
C ALA A 8 7.76 -27.74 4.46
N GLY A 9 7.28 -26.59 3.97
CA GLY A 9 7.97 -25.31 4.09
C GLY A 9 9.06 -25.08 3.04
N ASN A 10 9.07 -25.86 1.96
CA ASN A 10 10.00 -25.71 0.83
C ASN A 10 9.27 -25.07 -0.37
N TYR A 11 9.70 -23.87 -0.73
CA TYR A 11 9.10 -23.06 -1.79
C TYR A 11 9.89 -23.08 -3.10
N GLN A 12 10.86 -23.98 -3.26
CA GLN A 12 11.67 -24.10 -4.48
C GLN A 12 10.81 -24.21 -5.75
N SER A 13 9.70 -24.96 -5.70
CA SER A 13 8.79 -25.11 -6.85
C SER A 13 8.03 -23.83 -7.22
N LEU A 14 8.00 -22.83 -6.32
CA LEU A 14 7.37 -21.53 -6.52
C LEU A 14 8.30 -20.50 -7.14
N LEU A 15 9.62 -20.71 -7.16
CA LEU A 15 10.58 -19.78 -7.75
C LEU A 15 10.19 -19.36 -9.18
N GLY A 16 10.36 -18.07 -9.48
CA GLY A 16 10.00 -17.44 -10.75
C GLY A 16 9.22 -16.15 -10.54
N ASP A 17 8.81 -15.53 -11.65
CA ASP A 17 8.08 -14.26 -11.59
C ASP A 17 6.59 -14.49 -11.33
N TRP A 18 6.06 -13.80 -10.34
CA TRP A 18 4.64 -13.80 -10.01
C TRP A 18 4.06 -12.41 -10.20
N GLN A 19 2.91 -12.33 -10.87
CA GLN A 19 2.19 -11.09 -11.12
C GLN A 19 0.86 -11.11 -10.38
N GLU A 20 0.54 -10.02 -9.68
CA GLU A 20 -0.80 -9.80 -9.17
C GLU A 20 -1.76 -9.50 -10.33
N VAL A 21 -2.82 -10.30 -10.45
CA VAL A 21 -3.75 -10.26 -11.59
C VAL A 21 -5.17 -9.88 -11.20
N ALA A 22 -5.49 -9.93 -9.91
CA ALA A 22 -6.76 -9.51 -9.37
C ALA A 22 -6.66 -9.25 -7.87
N VAL A 23 -7.52 -8.36 -7.37
CA VAL A 23 -7.77 -8.20 -5.94
C VAL A 23 -9.27 -8.19 -5.66
N SER A 24 -9.65 -8.48 -4.43
CA SER A 24 -11.02 -8.30 -3.94
C SER A 24 -11.02 -7.81 -2.53
N PHE A 25 -11.88 -6.86 -2.21
CA PHE A 25 -12.00 -6.36 -0.84
C PHE A 25 -13.40 -5.83 -0.57
N ASN A 26 -13.79 -5.88 0.70
CA ASN A 26 -15.05 -5.32 1.17
C ASN A 26 -14.87 -3.84 1.48
N ARG A 27 -15.60 -3.00 0.75
CA ARG A 27 -15.59 -1.54 0.94
C ARG A 27 -16.51 -1.06 2.06
N HIS A 28 -17.23 -1.98 2.71
CA HIS A 28 -18.25 -1.72 3.72
C HIS A 28 -19.38 -0.80 3.24
N ASP A 29 -19.70 -0.86 1.94
CA ASP A 29 -20.75 -0.07 1.27
C ASP A 29 -22.07 -0.86 1.08
N GLY A 30 -22.18 -2.01 1.74
CA GLY A 30 -23.33 -2.91 1.64
C GLY A 30 -23.30 -3.87 0.45
N LYS A 31 -22.30 -3.80 -0.44
CA LYS A 31 -22.18 -4.70 -1.61
C LYS A 31 -21.30 -5.91 -1.37
N GLY A 32 -20.63 -5.97 -0.21
CA GLY A 32 -19.68 -7.03 0.12
C GLY A 32 -18.36 -6.87 -0.63
N ASN A 33 -17.71 -7.99 -0.93
CA ASN A 33 -16.44 -8.03 -1.64
C ASN A 33 -16.62 -7.68 -3.12
N ILE A 34 -15.83 -6.73 -3.62
CA ILE A 34 -15.82 -6.35 -5.03
C ILE A 34 -14.47 -6.70 -5.64
N TRP A 35 -14.51 -7.48 -6.71
CA TRP A 35 -13.34 -7.83 -7.51
C TRP A 35 -12.87 -6.67 -8.39
N GLN A 36 -11.56 -6.56 -8.52
CA GLN A 36 -10.89 -5.64 -9.44
C GLN A 36 -9.81 -6.40 -10.20
N SER A 37 -9.78 -6.22 -11.51
CA SER A 37 -8.81 -6.84 -12.40
C SER A 37 -7.49 -6.05 -12.43
N GLY A 38 -6.37 -6.75 -12.62
CA GLY A 38 -5.04 -6.16 -12.71
C GLY A 38 -4.38 -5.93 -11.36
N SER A 39 -3.07 -5.66 -11.40
CA SER A 39 -2.27 -5.42 -10.19
C SER A 39 -2.63 -4.09 -9.53
N GLN A 40 -2.71 -4.10 -8.20
CA GLN A 40 -2.79 -2.94 -7.31
C GLN A 40 -1.43 -2.59 -6.65
N GLY A 41 -0.37 -3.29 -7.06
CA GLY A 41 0.99 -3.08 -6.56
C GLY A 41 1.54 -4.22 -5.72
N GLY A 42 0.75 -5.25 -5.47
CA GLY A 42 1.21 -6.45 -4.78
C GLY A 42 2.40 -7.07 -5.51
N LYS A 43 3.43 -7.43 -4.74
CA LYS A 43 4.60 -8.15 -5.24
C LYS A 43 4.88 -9.33 -4.34
N LEU A 44 5.26 -10.43 -4.98
CA LEU A 44 5.83 -11.57 -4.29
C LEU A 44 7.33 -11.58 -4.51
N ASP A 45 8.08 -11.63 -3.41
CA ASP A 45 9.48 -12.02 -3.41
C ASP A 45 9.57 -13.43 -2.83
N ILE A 46 9.98 -14.40 -3.66
CA ILE A 46 9.98 -15.81 -3.31
C ILE A 46 11.40 -16.36 -3.43
N THR A 47 11.88 -16.90 -2.33
CA THR A 47 13.09 -17.72 -2.25
C THR A 47 12.72 -19.18 -2.02
N ALA A 48 13.72 -20.06 -1.94
CA ALA A 48 13.48 -21.48 -1.65
C ALA A 48 12.84 -21.72 -0.27
N ASP A 49 13.05 -20.78 0.66
CA ASP A 49 12.72 -20.89 2.07
C ASP A 49 11.73 -19.82 2.55
N GLN A 50 11.45 -18.78 1.74
CA GLN A 50 10.55 -17.70 2.11
C GLN A 50 9.63 -17.23 0.98
N ILE A 51 8.47 -16.73 1.36
CA ILE A 51 7.57 -15.94 0.52
C ILE A 51 7.34 -14.61 1.23
N LYS A 52 7.52 -13.48 0.54
CA LYS A 52 7.25 -12.14 1.08
C LYS A 52 6.22 -11.42 0.23
N ASN A 53 5.29 -10.75 0.92
CA ASN A 53 4.32 -9.84 0.33
C ASN A 53 4.16 -8.63 1.25
N GLY A 54 4.77 -7.50 0.88
CA GLY A 54 4.84 -6.33 1.75
C GLY A 54 5.56 -6.64 3.07
N ALA A 55 4.89 -6.38 4.20
CA ALA A 55 5.40 -6.71 5.54
C ALA A 55 5.22 -8.18 5.93
N MET A 56 4.33 -8.92 5.24
CA MET A 56 4.06 -10.31 5.53
C MET A 56 5.18 -11.19 4.97
N THR A 57 5.73 -12.07 5.80
CA THR A 57 6.73 -13.07 5.42
C THR A 57 6.28 -14.45 5.85
N ILE A 58 6.30 -15.42 4.96
CA ILE A 58 6.17 -16.83 5.29
C ILE A 58 7.55 -17.47 5.21
N ALA A 59 7.97 -18.14 6.27
CA ALA A 59 9.20 -18.92 6.32
C ALA A 59 8.89 -20.31 6.90
N GLY A 60 9.15 -21.37 6.14
CA GLY A 60 8.73 -22.71 6.52
C GLY A 60 7.21 -22.83 6.67
N ASN A 61 6.72 -23.07 7.90
CA ASN A 61 5.29 -23.12 8.20
C ASN A 61 4.87 -21.98 9.15
N THR A 62 5.59 -20.86 9.13
CA THR A 62 5.30 -19.70 9.99
C THR A 62 5.07 -18.48 9.14
N LEU A 63 3.94 -17.82 9.34
CA LEU A 63 3.64 -16.50 8.80
C LEU A 63 3.95 -15.44 9.85
N ASN A 64 4.80 -14.48 9.51
CA ASN A 64 4.97 -13.25 10.28
C ASN A 64 4.21 -12.13 9.56
N ASP A 65 3.29 -11.46 10.25
CA ASP A 65 2.43 -10.42 9.65
C ASP A 65 3.02 -9.00 9.76
N GLY A 66 4.27 -8.89 10.23
CA GLY A 66 4.96 -7.65 10.55
C GLY A 66 4.92 -7.28 12.03
N ASN A 67 4.02 -7.89 12.82
CA ASN A 67 3.92 -7.70 14.25
C ASN A 67 4.25 -8.99 15.01
N ASP A 68 3.55 -10.07 14.67
CA ASP A 68 3.59 -11.35 15.36
C ASP A 68 3.81 -12.51 14.38
N SER A 69 4.18 -13.66 14.93
CA SER A 69 4.38 -14.90 14.18
C SER A 69 3.29 -15.91 14.49
N HIS A 70 2.75 -16.50 13.44
CA HIS A 70 1.61 -17.42 13.46
C HIS A 70 1.97 -18.71 12.73
N GLU A 71 1.62 -19.84 13.31
CA GLU A 71 1.80 -21.14 12.67
C GLU A 71 0.76 -21.33 11.55
N LEU A 72 1.21 -21.82 10.40
CA LEU A 72 0.37 -22.22 9.27
C LEU A 72 0.18 -23.73 9.29
N ALA A 73 -1.04 -24.16 9.61
CA ALA A 73 -1.47 -25.54 9.44
C ALA A 73 -2.05 -25.73 8.04
N PHE A 74 -1.27 -26.31 7.14
CA PHE A 74 -1.68 -26.54 5.76
C PHE A 74 -2.62 -27.75 5.62
N ASP A 75 -3.79 -27.47 5.03
CA ASP A 75 -4.80 -28.43 4.65
C ASP A 75 -4.77 -28.70 3.15
N ASP A 76 -4.75 -29.98 2.78
CA ASP A 76 -5.00 -30.42 1.41
C ASP A 76 -6.51 -30.36 1.13
N LYS A 77 -6.87 -29.65 0.07
CA LYS A 77 -8.22 -29.65 -0.51
C LYS A 77 -8.16 -30.32 -1.88
N ALA A 78 -9.28 -30.32 -2.61
CA ALA A 78 -9.39 -30.97 -3.92
C ALA A 78 -8.50 -30.29 -4.99
N GLY A 79 -7.20 -30.61 -4.97
CA GLY A 79 -6.20 -30.12 -5.93
C GLY A 79 -5.43 -28.87 -5.50
N TYR A 80 -5.72 -28.27 -4.34
CA TYR A 80 -5.01 -27.08 -3.85
C TYR A 80 -4.67 -27.21 -2.37
N LEU A 81 -3.69 -26.42 -1.91
CA LEU A 81 -3.27 -26.37 -0.51
C LEU A 81 -3.70 -25.03 0.09
N THR A 82 -4.19 -25.02 1.32
CA THR A 82 -4.60 -23.80 2.01
C THR A 82 -4.21 -23.82 3.48
N ALA A 83 -3.91 -22.68 4.08
CA ALA A 83 -3.72 -22.53 5.52
C ALA A 83 -4.37 -21.24 5.99
N ASP A 84 -4.95 -21.30 7.19
CA ASP A 84 -5.47 -20.15 7.93
C ASP A 84 -4.66 -19.94 9.21
N THR A 85 -4.40 -18.69 9.58
CA THR A 85 -3.95 -18.37 10.95
C THR A 85 -5.15 -18.38 11.88
N SER A 86 -5.10 -19.09 13.01
CA SER A 86 -6.24 -19.17 13.94
C SER A 86 -6.14 -18.26 15.17
N ASP A 87 -4.96 -17.71 15.43
CA ASP A 87 -4.59 -16.99 16.66
C ASP A 87 -4.23 -15.51 16.43
N ALA A 88 -4.36 -15.04 15.19
CA ALA A 88 -4.01 -13.69 14.79
C ALA A 88 -5.17 -12.69 14.97
N ALA A 89 -4.85 -11.44 15.33
CA ALA A 89 -5.83 -10.35 15.36
C ALA A 89 -6.38 -10.05 13.95
N VAL A 90 -5.57 -10.26 12.92
CA VAL A 90 -5.97 -10.30 11.51
C VAL A 90 -5.79 -11.74 11.03
N ILE A 91 -6.89 -12.38 10.63
CA ILE A 91 -6.85 -13.75 10.10
C ILE A 91 -6.34 -13.72 8.68
N TRP A 92 -5.24 -14.42 8.44
CA TRP A 92 -4.65 -14.64 7.14
C TRP A 92 -5.06 -16.00 6.58
N ASN A 93 -5.41 -16.04 5.30
CA ASN A 93 -5.56 -17.26 4.51
C ASN A 93 -4.55 -17.24 3.37
N ILE A 94 -3.77 -18.32 3.24
CA ILE A 94 -2.79 -18.49 2.16
C ILE A 94 -3.17 -19.76 1.39
N SER A 95 -3.43 -19.61 0.10
CA SER A 95 -3.89 -20.72 -0.74
C SER A 95 -3.08 -20.86 -2.03
N PHE A 96 -2.60 -22.07 -2.29
CA PHE A 96 -1.73 -22.45 -3.41
C PHE A 96 -2.51 -23.32 -4.39
N TYR A 97 -2.77 -22.80 -5.59
CA TYR A 97 -3.52 -23.46 -6.65
C TYR A 97 -2.62 -23.79 -7.84
N PRO A 98 -2.30 -25.06 -8.10
CA PRO A 98 -1.62 -25.47 -9.32
C PRO A 98 -2.43 -25.12 -10.58
N GLY A 99 -1.73 -24.95 -11.70
CA GLY A 99 -2.37 -24.79 -13.02
C GLY A 99 -3.34 -25.95 -13.31
N GLY A 100 -4.55 -25.59 -13.75
CA GLY A 100 -5.66 -26.51 -14.01
C GLY A 100 -6.63 -26.71 -12.86
N VAL A 101 -6.40 -26.10 -11.69
CA VAL A 101 -7.27 -26.22 -10.51
C VAL A 101 -8.10 -24.96 -10.34
N ASP A 102 -9.44 -25.05 -10.36
CA ASP A 102 -10.26 -23.84 -10.26
C ASP A 102 -10.15 -23.18 -8.88
N LEU A 103 -10.24 -21.84 -8.87
CA LEU A 103 -10.40 -21.10 -7.63
C LEU A 103 -11.79 -21.43 -7.06
N THR A 104 -11.83 -21.87 -5.82
CA THR A 104 -13.07 -22.21 -5.11
C THR A 104 -13.19 -21.38 -3.84
N ASN A 105 -14.42 -21.05 -3.43
CA ASN A 105 -14.72 -20.25 -2.23
C ASN A 105 -14.32 -18.77 -2.28
N TRP A 106 -14.07 -18.21 -3.48
CA TRP A 106 -13.67 -16.81 -3.68
C TRP A 106 -14.78 -15.95 -4.32
N GLY A 107 -16.02 -16.47 -4.37
CA GLY A 107 -17.18 -15.85 -5.01
C GLY A 107 -17.32 -16.21 -6.49
N ASP A 108 -18.49 -15.90 -7.06
CA ASP A 108 -18.84 -16.28 -8.46
C ASP A 108 -18.27 -15.30 -9.51
N ASP A 109 -17.84 -14.12 -9.08
CA ASP A 109 -17.46 -12.99 -9.95
C ASP A 109 -15.94 -12.77 -10.04
N VAL A 110 -15.14 -13.83 -9.89
CA VAL A 110 -13.67 -13.74 -10.04
C VAL A 110 -13.32 -13.25 -11.45
N PRO A 111 -12.45 -12.24 -11.61
CA PRO A 111 -12.12 -11.68 -12.92
C PRO A 111 -11.56 -12.71 -13.89
N THR A 112 -11.93 -12.58 -15.17
CA THR A 112 -11.40 -13.42 -16.26
C THR A 112 -9.91 -13.22 -16.55
N THR A 113 -9.28 -12.19 -15.95
CA THR A 113 -7.82 -12.02 -15.95
C THR A 113 -7.13 -13.09 -15.09
N VAL A 114 -7.88 -13.77 -14.23
CA VAL A 114 -7.39 -14.92 -13.47
C VAL A 114 -7.41 -16.15 -14.37
N ASP A 115 -6.25 -16.57 -14.88
CA ASP A 115 -6.08 -17.72 -15.77
C ASP A 115 -5.93 -19.00 -14.95
N SER A 116 -6.95 -19.87 -15.01
CA SER A 116 -6.94 -21.15 -14.30
C SER A 116 -5.87 -22.11 -14.77
N LYS A 117 -5.25 -21.89 -15.94
CA LYS A 117 -4.15 -22.72 -16.46
C LYS A 117 -2.80 -22.40 -15.82
N GLN A 118 -2.68 -21.26 -15.15
CA GLN A 118 -1.46 -20.87 -14.45
C GLN A 118 -1.50 -21.27 -12.98
N ASP A 119 -0.31 -21.49 -12.41
CA ASP A 119 -0.13 -21.58 -10.97
C ASP A 119 -0.58 -20.25 -10.35
N ARG A 120 -1.42 -20.31 -9.31
CA ARG A 120 -1.98 -19.16 -8.59
C ARG A 120 -1.67 -19.22 -7.10
N LEU A 121 -1.27 -18.10 -6.52
CA LEU A 121 -1.15 -17.91 -5.08
C LEU A 121 -2.20 -16.89 -4.66
N VAL A 122 -3.09 -17.25 -3.74
CA VAL A 122 -4.09 -16.36 -3.17
C VAL A 122 -3.73 -16.05 -1.74
N ILE A 123 -3.66 -14.76 -1.41
CA ILE A 123 -3.39 -14.27 -0.05
C ILE A 123 -4.59 -13.44 0.35
N ARG A 124 -5.20 -13.78 1.49
CA ARG A 124 -6.33 -13.03 2.04
C ARG A 124 -6.04 -12.62 3.47
N SER A 125 -6.35 -11.37 3.81
CA SER A 125 -6.37 -10.88 5.18
C SER A 125 -7.81 -10.55 5.60
N SER A 126 -8.15 -10.73 6.87
CA SER A 126 -9.49 -10.37 7.38
C SER A 126 -9.68 -8.86 7.51
N SER A 127 -8.61 -8.06 7.46
CA SER A 127 -8.70 -6.60 7.39
C SER A 127 -9.36 -6.21 6.06
N ASN A 128 -10.61 -5.75 6.13
CA ASN A 128 -11.50 -5.51 4.97
C ASN A 128 -11.72 -6.72 4.05
N ASN A 129 -11.44 -7.93 4.52
CA ASN A 129 -11.49 -9.13 3.68
C ASN A 129 -10.69 -8.96 2.37
N TYR A 130 -9.50 -8.37 2.46
CA TYR A 130 -8.65 -8.06 1.32
C TYR A 130 -8.00 -9.33 0.78
N ILE A 131 -8.20 -9.61 -0.50
CA ILE A 131 -7.77 -10.80 -1.23
C ILE A 131 -6.88 -10.33 -2.38
N GLN A 132 -5.73 -10.96 -2.54
CA GLN A 132 -4.81 -10.78 -3.66
C GLN A 132 -4.66 -12.11 -4.38
N VAL A 133 -4.72 -12.08 -5.71
CA VAL A 133 -4.49 -13.24 -6.56
C VAL A 133 -3.26 -12.98 -7.40
N PHE A 134 -2.23 -13.80 -7.18
CA PHE A 134 -1.00 -13.79 -7.94
C PHE A 134 -0.97 -14.97 -8.90
N GLN A 135 -0.38 -14.77 -10.07
CA GLN A 135 -0.19 -15.78 -11.10
C GLN A 135 1.27 -15.91 -11.48
N LYS A 136 1.73 -17.15 -11.62
CA LYS A 136 3.09 -17.44 -12.09
C LYS A 136 3.17 -17.14 -13.58
N SER A 137 4.10 -16.27 -13.95
CA SER A 137 4.30 -15.86 -15.34
C SER A 137 4.76 -17.04 -16.18
N SER A 138 4.13 -17.27 -17.34
CA SER A 138 4.48 -18.37 -18.26
C SER A 138 5.83 -18.18 -18.97
N THR A 139 6.43 -17.00 -18.87
CA THR A 139 7.78 -16.71 -19.36
C THR A 139 8.77 -16.88 -18.23
N SER A 140 9.38 -18.06 -18.13
CA SER A 140 10.60 -18.23 -17.32
C SER A 140 11.72 -17.43 -17.99
N THR A 141 12.01 -16.24 -17.50
CA THR A 141 13.18 -15.49 -17.96
C THR A 141 14.34 -15.83 -17.03
N THR A 142 15.17 -16.79 -17.43
CA THR A 142 16.53 -16.91 -16.91
C THR A 142 17.21 -15.55 -16.99
N GLN A 143 17.80 -15.16 -15.86
CA GLN A 143 18.55 -13.93 -15.63
C GLN A 143 19.50 -13.62 -16.80
N ALA A 144 19.06 -12.74 -17.70
CA ALA A 144 19.89 -12.16 -18.73
C ALA A 144 20.40 -10.80 -18.23
N THR A 145 21.72 -10.70 -18.15
CA THR A 145 22.48 -9.46 -18.04
C THR A 145 21.92 -8.40 -19.00
N ILE A 146 21.32 -7.35 -18.44
CA ILE A 146 20.84 -6.21 -19.21
C ILE A 146 22.05 -5.30 -19.49
N ASP A 147 22.52 -5.37 -20.72
CA ASP A 147 23.29 -4.30 -21.32
C ASP A 147 22.42 -3.04 -21.39
N LYS A 148 22.93 -1.98 -20.77
CA LYS A 148 22.34 -0.65 -20.75
C LYS A 148 22.49 -0.01 -22.12
N GLU A 149 21.37 0.35 -22.73
CA GLU A 149 21.28 1.59 -23.52
C GLU A 149 20.10 2.46 -23.03
N PRO A 150 20.24 3.79 -23.10
CA PRO A 150 19.58 4.69 -22.17
C PRO A 150 18.23 5.15 -22.73
N VAL A 151 17.16 4.70 -22.07
CA VAL A 151 15.87 5.41 -22.14
C VAL A 151 15.87 6.44 -21.03
N GLU A 152 15.71 7.71 -21.41
CA GLU A 152 15.65 8.88 -20.53
C GLU A 152 14.63 8.63 -19.40
N SER A 153 15.12 8.33 -18.20
CA SER A 153 14.29 8.00 -17.05
C SER A 153 13.65 9.27 -16.50
N LYS A 154 12.36 9.51 -16.80
CA LYS A 154 11.54 10.36 -15.92
C LYS A 154 11.53 9.70 -14.54
N GLN A 155 12.26 10.30 -13.60
CA GLN A 155 12.48 9.82 -12.23
C GLN A 155 11.16 9.37 -11.59
N SER A 156 11.10 8.10 -11.19
CA SER A 156 10.08 7.58 -10.28
C SER A 156 10.39 8.03 -8.84
N MET A 157 9.35 8.18 -8.02
CA MET A 157 9.44 8.49 -6.59
C MET A 157 10.45 7.58 -5.87
N ALA A 158 11.51 8.15 -5.31
CA ALA A 158 12.50 7.45 -4.51
C ALA A 158 12.03 7.40 -3.06
N LEU A 159 11.25 6.37 -2.70
CA LEU A 159 10.56 6.31 -1.41
C LEU A 159 11.54 6.34 -0.21
N ASP A 160 12.72 5.74 -0.33
CA ASP A 160 13.74 5.76 0.73
C ASP A 160 14.28 7.18 0.99
N GLU A 161 14.41 8.02 -0.04
CA GLU A 161 14.77 9.43 0.13
C GLU A 161 13.65 10.19 0.85
N VAL A 162 12.39 9.95 0.46
CA VAL A 162 11.20 10.57 1.07
C VAL A 162 11.10 10.20 2.55
N LYS A 163 11.36 8.93 2.90
CA LYS A 163 11.42 8.43 4.27
C LYS A 163 12.50 9.10 5.12
N ALA A 164 13.58 9.58 4.49
CA ALA A 164 14.63 10.36 5.15
C ALA A 164 14.33 11.87 5.20
N GLY A 165 13.18 12.32 4.68
CA GLY A 165 12.82 13.74 4.61
C GLY A 165 13.40 14.47 3.40
N ASN A 166 14.02 13.76 2.45
CA ASN A 166 14.52 14.30 1.21
C ASN A 166 13.49 14.06 0.08
N TYR A 167 12.87 15.13 -0.42
CA TYR A 167 11.83 15.06 -1.45
C TYR A 167 12.35 15.39 -2.85
N LYS A 168 13.67 15.32 -3.08
CA LYS A 168 14.27 15.72 -4.36
C LYS A 168 13.74 14.92 -5.56
N SER A 169 13.49 13.61 -5.39
CA SER A 169 12.86 12.80 -6.44
C SER A 169 11.46 13.30 -6.84
N LEU A 170 10.80 14.05 -5.94
CA LEU A 170 9.46 14.61 -6.13
C LEU A 170 9.48 16.03 -6.71
N ASN A 171 10.65 16.65 -6.92
CA ASN A 171 10.79 18.04 -7.39
C ASN A 171 9.87 18.38 -8.56
N GLY A 172 9.13 19.48 -8.44
CA GLY A 172 8.16 19.94 -9.43
C GLY A 172 6.83 20.29 -8.78
N THR A 173 5.83 20.54 -9.62
CA THR A 173 4.47 20.84 -9.16
C THR A 173 3.60 19.60 -9.28
N TRP A 174 2.85 19.31 -8.22
CA TRP A 174 1.84 18.27 -8.19
C TRP A 174 0.47 18.91 -8.06
N GLN A 175 -0.51 18.40 -8.80
CA GLN A 175 -1.86 18.94 -8.78
C GLN A 175 -2.89 17.80 -8.71
N ASN A 176 -3.95 18.00 -7.94
CA ASN A 176 -5.08 17.08 -7.89
C ASN A 176 -6.24 17.54 -8.82
N GLY A 177 -7.28 16.72 -8.92
CA GLY A 177 -8.46 17.01 -9.74
C GLY A 177 -9.31 18.20 -9.26
N LEU A 178 -9.06 18.69 -8.05
CA LEU A 178 -9.70 19.88 -7.47
C LEU A 178 -8.93 21.18 -7.75
N GLY A 179 -7.74 21.09 -8.33
CA GLY A 179 -6.88 22.24 -8.63
C GLY A 179 -5.94 22.66 -7.48
N ASN A 180 -5.94 21.94 -6.36
CA ASN A 180 -4.97 22.17 -5.29
C ASN A 180 -3.57 21.72 -5.74
N GLN A 181 -2.53 22.41 -5.27
CA GLN A 181 -1.16 22.16 -5.68
C GLN A 181 -0.21 21.90 -4.51
N ILE A 182 0.80 21.08 -4.79
CA ILE A 182 1.98 20.88 -3.95
C ILE A 182 3.20 21.27 -4.80
N ALA A 183 3.91 22.31 -4.39
CA ALA A 183 5.19 22.67 -4.99
C ALA A 183 6.31 22.00 -4.19
N VAL A 184 7.09 21.13 -4.84
CA VAL A 184 8.18 20.38 -4.19
C VAL A 184 9.53 20.88 -4.69
N LYS A 185 10.41 21.21 -3.75
CA LYS A 185 11.79 21.62 -4.02
C LYS A 185 12.73 21.11 -2.92
N ASN A 186 13.55 20.14 -3.29
CA ASN A 186 14.52 19.46 -2.43
C ASN A 186 13.84 18.88 -1.18
N GLU A 187 14.09 19.45 -0.02
CA GLU A 187 13.56 19.00 1.28
C GLU A 187 12.23 19.67 1.64
N THR A 188 11.71 20.53 0.78
CA THR A 188 10.51 21.32 1.06
C THR A 188 9.34 20.94 0.15
N MET A 189 8.17 20.72 0.75
CA MET A 189 6.88 20.61 0.07
C MET A 189 5.97 21.73 0.55
N GLN A 190 5.46 22.54 -0.38
CA GLN A 190 4.56 23.66 -0.09
C GLN A 190 3.17 23.35 -0.65
N PHE A 191 2.18 23.31 0.23
CA PHE A 191 0.79 22.98 -0.08
C PHE A 191 -0.01 24.28 -0.21
N THR A 192 -0.83 24.39 -1.25
CA THR A 192 -1.83 25.47 -1.34
C THR A 192 -2.92 25.29 -0.29
N ASP A 193 -3.20 24.03 0.06
CA ASP A 193 -4.19 23.60 1.02
C ASP A 193 -3.70 22.29 1.65
N ILE A 194 -3.49 22.29 2.97
CA ILE A 194 -3.07 21.11 3.73
C ILE A 194 -4.11 20.69 4.78
N THR A 195 -5.13 21.49 5.06
CA THR A 195 -6.11 21.21 6.12
C THR A 195 -7.54 21.31 5.59
N SER A 196 -8.52 20.74 6.28
CA SER A 196 -9.93 20.88 5.90
C SER A 196 -10.41 22.34 5.83
N ASN A 197 -9.67 23.28 6.45
CA ASN A 197 -9.96 24.71 6.46
C ASN A 197 -9.33 25.48 5.30
N LYS A 198 -8.70 24.79 4.34
CA LYS A 198 -8.05 25.40 3.17
C LYS A 198 -6.85 26.27 3.49
N GLU A 199 -6.14 25.93 4.57
CA GLU A 199 -4.94 26.66 4.97
C GLU A 199 -3.71 26.12 4.22
N PRO A 200 -2.79 27.00 3.75
CA PRO A 200 -1.53 26.55 3.21
C PRO A 200 -0.65 25.95 4.31
N GLY A 201 0.25 25.06 3.93
CA GLY A 201 1.23 24.49 4.84
C GLY A 201 2.53 24.15 4.15
N ILE A 202 3.59 24.01 4.93
CA ILE A 202 4.93 23.70 4.47
C ILE A 202 5.42 22.47 5.24
N ILE A 203 6.01 21.52 4.53
CA ILE A 203 6.77 20.44 5.16
C ILE A 203 8.23 20.60 4.75
N THR A 204 9.11 20.74 5.72
CA THR A 204 10.57 20.74 5.52
C THR A 204 11.20 19.63 6.33
N SER A 205 11.79 18.63 5.67
CA SER A 205 12.45 17.49 6.34
C SER A 205 11.58 16.86 7.45
N GLN A 206 10.32 16.58 7.13
CA GLN A 206 9.30 16.02 8.04
C GLN A 206 8.83 16.94 9.19
N GLN A 207 9.23 18.21 9.20
CA GLN A 207 8.64 19.23 10.06
C GLN A 207 7.53 19.93 9.31
N LEU A 208 6.32 19.90 9.88
CA LEU A 208 5.15 20.62 9.40
C LEU A 208 5.15 22.04 9.97
N ASP A 209 4.81 23.00 9.14
CA ASP A 209 4.51 24.38 9.48
C ASP A 209 3.18 24.77 8.82
N ILE A 210 2.26 25.30 9.61
CA ILE A 210 0.98 25.86 9.14
C ILE A 210 0.90 27.29 9.69
N PRO A 211 1.37 28.31 8.95
CA PRO A 211 1.55 29.65 9.49
C PRO A 211 0.27 30.30 10.04
N GLY A 212 -0.91 29.96 9.50
CA GLY A 212 -2.21 30.44 10.03
C GLY A 212 -2.59 29.84 11.39
N SER A 213 -1.95 28.73 11.75
CA SER A 213 -2.15 27.98 12.99
C SER A 213 -1.01 28.14 13.99
N ASP A 214 -0.04 28.99 13.69
CA ASP A 214 1.08 29.29 14.59
C ASP A 214 0.82 30.47 15.52
N GLY A 215 1.49 30.44 16.66
CA GLY A 215 1.64 31.58 17.54
C GLY A 215 2.74 32.55 17.08
N PRO A 216 2.94 33.67 17.79
CA PRO A 216 3.97 34.66 17.45
C PRO A 216 5.41 34.12 17.48
N ASP A 217 5.63 32.97 18.12
CA ASP A 217 6.94 32.31 18.23
C ASP A 217 7.21 31.29 17.10
N GLY A 218 6.29 31.14 16.14
CA GLY A 218 6.41 30.17 15.04
C GLY A 218 6.20 28.72 15.49
N THR A 219 5.56 28.51 16.65
CA THR A 219 5.13 27.19 17.10
C THR A 219 3.61 27.08 17.03
N PRO A 220 3.05 25.85 16.94
CA PRO A 220 1.59 25.69 16.88
C PRO A 220 0.91 26.33 18.09
N LYS A 221 -0.13 27.14 17.85
CA LYS A 221 -0.88 27.79 18.93
C LYS A 221 -1.68 26.76 19.73
N GLU A 222 -1.98 27.08 20.99
CA GLU A 222 -2.98 26.31 21.74
C GLU A 222 -4.39 26.69 21.29
N VAL A 223 -5.23 25.68 21.13
CA VAL A 223 -6.62 25.81 20.75
C VAL A 223 -7.49 24.99 21.70
N SER A 224 -8.71 25.46 21.93
CA SER A 224 -9.68 24.73 22.73
C SER A 224 -9.99 23.37 22.12
N TYR A 225 -10.09 22.37 22.97
CA TYR A 225 -10.46 21.00 22.62
C TYR A 225 -11.62 20.54 23.51
N ILE A 226 -11.92 19.23 23.55
CA ILE A 226 -13.08 18.68 24.25
C ILE A 226 -13.13 19.13 25.72
N GLY A 227 -14.27 19.70 26.12
CA GLY A 227 -14.45 20.27 27.46
C GLY A 227 -13.64 21.56 27.66
N ASP A 228 -13.01 21.67 28.83
CA ASP A 228 -12.14 22.81 29.18
C ASP A 228 -10.66 22.56 28.85
N SER A 229 -10.36 21.52 28.05
CA SER A 229 -8.98 21.18 27.68
C SER A 229 -8.49 22.00 26.49
N THR A 230 -7.17 22.18 26.39
CA THR A 230 -6.51 22.74 25.22
C THR A 230 -5.56 21.72 24.60
N MET A 231 -5.27 21.88 23.32
CA MET A 231 -4.22 21.14 22.64
C MET A 231 -3.50 22.04 21.62
N LYS A 232 -2.35 21.60 21.13
CA LYS A 232 -1.67 22.26 20.02
C LYS A 232 -2.49 22.12 18.73
N ALA A 233 -2.58 23.20 17.95
CA ALA A 233 -3.34 23.24 16.70
C ALA A 233 -2.87 22.18 15.69
N TYR A 234 -1.59 21.81 15.73
CA TYR A 234 -1.07 20.64 15.06
C TYR A 234 0.21 20.11 15.73
N LYS A 235 0.68 18.92 15.33
CA LYS A 235 1.98 18.38 15.74
C LYS A 235 3.04 18.74 14.70
N GLN A 236 4.03 19.52 15.11
CA GLN A 236 5.07 20.05 14.23
C GLN A 236 5.98 18.95 13.66
N THR A 237 6.49 18.05 14.51
CA THR A 237 7.22 16.86 14.04
C THR A 237 6.24 15.78 13.60
N LEU A 238 6.27 15.45 12.31
CA LEU A 238 5.36 14.48 11.71
C LEU A 238 5.63 13.07 12.23
N ILE A 239 4.55 12.32 12.41
CA ILE A 239 4.60 10.90 12.74
C ILE A 239 4.70 10.14 11.42
N THR A 240 5.72 9.32 11.26
CA THR A 240 5.90 8.47 10.09
C THR A 240 5.14 7.16 10.26
N GLY A 241 4.58 6.63 9.17
CA GLY A 241 4.01 5.29 9.12
C GLY A 241 4.23 4.67 7.75
N GLU A 242 4.30 3.35 7.71
CA GLU A 242 4.42 2.59 6.47
C GLU A 242 3.48 1.40 6.54
N TYR A 243 2.74 1.20 5.45
CA TYR A 243 1.84 0.07 5.30
C TYR A 243 1.76 -0.26 3.81
N ASP A 244 1.97 -1.54 3.47
CA ASP A 244 1.86 -2.05 2.09
C ASP A 244 2.59 -1.18 1.05
N GLY A 245 3.86 -0.86 1.33
CA GLY A 245 4.72 -0.02 0.46
C GLY A 245 4.26 1.42 0.26
N VAL A 246 3.24 1.88 1.01
CA VAL A 246 2.83 3.28 1.11
C VAL A 246 3.46 3.90 2.34
N PHE A 247 4.24 4.96 2.13
CA PHE A 247 4.78 5.76 3.22
C PHE A 247 3.84 6.93 3.53
N SER A 248 3.64 7.24 4.81
CA SER A 248 2.77 8.33 5.24
C SER A 248 3.40 9.17 6.34
N LEU A 249 3.13 10.47 6.26
CA LEU A 249 3.42 11.46 7.30
C LEU A 249 2.10 11.90 7.92
N LYS A 250 2.04 11.95 9.25
CA LYS A 250 0.82 12.27 10.00
C LYS A 250 1.05 13.39 11.00
N SER A 251 0.07 14.28 11.12
CA SER A 251 -0.02 15.27 12.20
C SER A 251 -1.37 15.16 12.89
N THR A 252 -1.41 15.50 14.18
CA THR A 252 -2.67 15.65 14.91
C THR A 252 -3.33 16.96 14.54
N LEU A 253 -4.64 16.99 14.39
CA LEU A 253 -5.44 18.22 14.30
C LEU A 253 -6.55 18.16 15.37
N PRO A 254 -7.10 19.28 15.85
CA PRO A 254 -8.25 19.27 16.75
C PRO A 254 -9.42 18.51 16.13
N GLY A 255 -9.75 17.35 16.70
CA GLY A 255 -10.84 16.50 16.23
C GLY A 255 -10.58 15.77 14.90
N ALA A 256 -9.34 15.73 14.40
CA ALA A 256 -8.96 15.01 13.17
C ALA A 256 -7.46 14.64 13.16
N MET A 257 -7.00 14.02 12.07
CA MET A 257 -5.58 13.90 11.74
C MET A 257 -5.34 14.39 10.31
N LEU A 258 -4.18 15.01 10.10
CA LEU A 258 -3.64 15.22 8.76
C LEU A 258 -2.84 13.98 8.37
N CYS A 259 -3.10 13.44 7.19
CA CYS A 259 -2.30 12.36 6.59
C CYS A 259 -1.82 12.77 5.20
N ILE A 260 -0.51 12.73 4.99
CA ILE A 260 0.12 12.84 3.67
C ILE A 260 0.71 11.49 3.32
N SER A 261 0.22 10.85 2.25
CA SER A 261 0.69 9.55 1.79
C SER A 261 1.40 9.65 0.46
N PHE A 262 2.51 8.93 0.33
CA PHE A 262 3.37 8.85 -0.83
C PHE A 262 3.24 7.45 -1.42
N LEU A 263 2.72 7.39 -2.64
CA LEU A 263 2.46 6.13 -3.33
C LEU A 263 3.26 6.12 -4.63
N PRO A 264 4.38 5.39 -4.68
CA PRO A 264 5.13 5.20 -5.90
C PRO A 264 4.27 4.59 -7.01
N LYS A 265 4.70 4.75 -8.26
CA LYS A 265 4.15 4.03 -9.40
C LYS A 265 4.08 2.53 -9.09
N GLY A 266 2.94 1.94 -9.42
CA GLY A 266 2.61 0.57 -9.09
C GLY A 266 1.77 0.45 -7.83
N MET A 267 1.81 1.41 -6.91
CA MET A 267 1.11 1.33 -5.62
C MET A 267 -0.22 2.06 -5.65
N MET A 268 -1.27 1.47 -5.09
CA MET A 268 -2.56 2.12 -4.84
C MET A 268 -2.87 2.32 -3.36
N GLY A 269 -2.30 1.51 -2.46
CA GLY A 269 -2.68 1.51 -1.05
C GLY A 269 -4.19 1.36 -0.90
N ASP A 270 -4.78 2.15 -0.01
CA ASP A 270 -6.23 2.16 0.22
C ASP A 270 -7.00 3.15 -0.68
N LEU A 271 -6.42 3.60 -1.78
CA LEU A 271 -7.10 4.53 -2.69
C LEU A 271 -8.30 3.88 -3.39
N SER A 272 -9.45 4.55 -3.31
CA SER A 272 -10.66 4.14 -4.03
C SER A 272 -10.61 4.44 -5.53
N GLY A 273 -9.66 5.29 -5.97
CA GLY A 273 -9.39 5.62 -7.36
C GLY A 273 -8.06 6.34 -7.55
N GLY A 274 -7.51 6.26 -8.76
CA GLY A 274 -6.22 6.82 -9.12
C GLY A 274 -5.53 6.02 -10.24
N ASP A 275 -4.47 6.57 -10.81
CA ASP A 275 -3.69 5.94 -11.87
C ASP A 275 -2.52 5.17 -11.23
N VAL A 276 -2.63 3.85 -11.20
CA VAL A 276 -1.59 2.95 -10.67
C VAL A 276 -0.26 3.13 -11.42
N ASN A 277 -0.29 3.56 -12.68
CA ASN A 277 0.91 3.70 -13.51
C ASN A 277 1.68 5.00 -13.27
N LYS A 278 1.27 5.81 -12.29
CA LYS A 278 1.93 7.05 -11.91
C LYS A 278 2.27 7.07 -10.43
N ASP A 279 3.32 7.80 -10.09
CA ASP A 279 3.54 8.23 -8.72
C ASP A 279 2.38 9.14 -8.29
N LYS A 280 1.95 9.02 -7.03
CA LYS A 280 0.80 9.72 -6.46
C LYS A 280 1.17 10.28 -5.10
N ILE A 281 0.62 11.45 -4.79
CA ILE A 281 0.60 11.98 -3.43
C ILE A 281 -0.86 12.15 -3.02
N VAL A 282 -1.16 11.88 -1.77
CA VAL A 282 -2.45 12.13 -1.15
C VAL A 282 -2.20 13.00 0.06
N ALA A 283 -2.99 14.06 0.25
CA ALA A 283 -2.90 14.92 1.43
C ALA A 283 -4.32 15.26 1.87
N VAL A 284 -4.76 14.69 3.00
CA VAL A 284 -6.14 14.81 3.50
C VAL A 284 -6.20 14.97 5.01
N GLY A 285 -7.12 15.81 5.47
CA GLY A 285 -7.59 15.81 6.86
C GLY A 285 -8.72 14.79 7.04
N THR A 286 -8.57 13.85 7.96
CA THR A 286 -9.52 12.75 8.18
C THR A 286 -9.61 12.40 9.66
N GLN A 287 -10.77 11.92 10.11
CA GLN A 287 -10.93 11.37 11.47
C GLN A 287 -10.53 9.89 11.55
N ASN A 288 -10.47 9.20 10.40
CA ASN A 288 -10.17 7.78 10.26
C ASN A 288 -8.91 7.56 9.40
N SER A 289 -8.50 6.30 9.20
CA SER A 289 -7.48 5.95 8.19
C SER A 289 -7.86 6.49 6.80
N PRO A 290 -6.91 6.91 5.94
CA PRO A 290 -7.16 7.57 4.65
C PRO A 290 -7.73 6.64 3.56
N THR A 291 -8.49 5.60 3.92
CA THR A 291 -8.89 4.49 3.04
C THR A 291 -10.08 4.78 2.12
N ALA A 292 -10.53 6.02 2.07
CA ALA A 292 -11.70 6.46 1.30
C ALA A 292 -11.43 7.78 0.57
N VAL A 293 -10.20 7.95 0.06
CA VAL A 293 -9.83 9.15 -0.71
C VAL A 293 -10.34 9.01 -2.14
N GLY A 294 -11.09 10.01 -2.60
CA GLY A 294 -11.62 10.10 -3.96
C GLY A 294 -10.51 10.37 -4.98
N ALA A 295 -10.69 9.91 -6.22
CA ALA A 295 -9.69 10.05 -7.28
C ALA A 295 -9.30 11.52 -7.56
N GLU A 296 -10.22 12.46 -7.35
CA GLU A 296 -10.03 13.90 -7.51
C GLU A 296 -9.12 14.52 -6.44
N GLN A 297 -8.93 13.85 -5.31
CA GLN A 297 -8.04 14.30 -4.23
C GLN A 297 -6.60 13.81 -4.43
N VAL A 298 -6.36 12.90 -5.37
CA VAL A 298 -5.03 12.35 -5.68
C VAL A 298 -4.24 13.34 -6.51
N TYR A 299 -3.05 13.68 -6.04
CA TYR A 299 -2.12 14.57 -6.72
C TYR A 299 -1.23 13.79 -7.69
N TYR A 300 -1.10 14.32 -8.90
CA TYR A 300 -0.13 13.86 -9.90
C TYR A 300 0.82 15.00 -10.24
N LYS A 301 2.05 14.64 -10.58
CA LYS A 301 3.03 15.59 -11.10
C LYS A 301 2.52 16.19 -12.41
N ILE A 302 2.41 17.51 -12.47
CA ILE A 302 2.14 18.26 -13.70
C ILE A 302 3.48 18.73 -14.25
N ASN A 303 3.65 18.62 -15.57
CA ASN A 303 4.92 18.99 -16.24
C ASN A 303 5.20 20.49 -16.07
#